data_AF-A0A540VLG1-F1
#
_entry.id   AF-A0A540VLG1-F1
#
_cell.length_a   1.000
_cell.length_b   1.000
_cell.length_c   1.000
_cell.angle_alpha   90.00
_cell.angle_beta   90.00
_cell.angle_gamma   90.00
#
_symmetry.space_group_name_H-M   'P 1'
#
loop_
_entity.id
_entity.type
_entity.pdbx_description
1 polymer ?
#
loop_
_entity_poly.entity_id
_entity_poly.type
_entity_poly.pdbx_seq_one_letter_code
_entity_poly.pdbx_strand_id
1 'polypeptide(L)'
;MRPTSRAKRREACREAMDALMEEMEAWYAAHPEATFGELEEKLRQERRALMGQVLEILINGRQHDSEAEEPLCPSCERPMRFEGYRRRTVVGLEGESELERAYYRCPHGCGEGFFPPGPPAPSALGPLE
;
A
#
# COMPACT_ATOMS: atom_id res chain seq x y z
N MET A 1 0.45 -0.41 12.88
CA MET A 1 -0.40 -1.62 12.97
C MET A 1 0.45 -2.88 12.97
N ARG A 2 0.08 -3.92 13.73
CA ARG A 2 0.92 -5.14 13.84
C ARG A 2 1.14 -5.78 12.46
N PRO A 3 2.36 -6.24 12.14
CA PRO A 3 2.63 -6.96 10.90
C PRO A 3 1.64 -8.12 10.74
N THR A 4 1.07 -8.27 9.54
CA THR A 4 0.16 -9.38 9.24
C THR A 4 0.96 -10.55 8.69
N SER A 5 0.60 -11.76 9.11
CA SER A 5 1.29 -12.97 8.64
C SER A 5 1.14 -13.11 7.12
N ARG A 6 2.11 -13.77 6.48
CA ARG A 6 2.04 -14.07 5.04
C ARG A 6 0.73 -14.81 4.67
N ALA A 7 0.23 -15.68 5.55
CA ALA A 7 -1.02 -16.39 5.37
C ALA A 7 -2.21 -15.42 5.33
N LYS A 8 -2.34 -14.52 6.32
CA LYS A 8 -3.41 -13.52 6.36
C LYS A 8 -3.40 -12.59 5.14
N ARG A 9 -2.22 -12.20 4.67
CA ARG A 9 -2.11 -11.38 3.44
C ARG A 9 -2.54 -12.13 2.18
N ARG A 10 -2.23 -13.43 2.09
CA ARG A 10 -2.68 -14.27 0.98
C ARG A 10 -4.18 -14.48 0.99
N GLU A 11 -4.76 -14.64 2.17
CA GLU A 11 -6.21 -14.76 2.37
C GLU A 11 -6.92 -13.48 1.93
N ALA A 12 -6.54 -12.31 2.46
CA ALA A 12 -7.11 -11.03 2.07
C ALA A 12 -6.98 -10.76 0.55
N CYS A 13 -5.85 -11.13 -0.06
CA CYS A 13 -5.67 -11.01 -1.50
C CYS A 13 -6.59 -11.93 -2.31
N ARG A 14 -6.92 -13.12 -1.77
CA ARG A 14 -7.85 -14.05 -2.40
C ARG A 14 -9.27 -13.52 -2.33
N GLU A 15 -9.70 -13.05 -1.15
CA GLU A 15 -11.01 -12.43 -0.95
C GLU A 15 -11.22 -11.24 -1.90
N ALA A 16 -10.20 -10.38 -2.07
CA ALA A 16 -10.28 -9.26 -3.01
C ALA A 16 -10.40 -9.71 -4.48
N MET A 17 -9.72 -10.80 -4.87
CA MET A 17 -9.86 -11.37 -6.22
C MET A 17 -11.24 -11.99 -6.43
N ASP A 18 -11.75 -12.72 -5.44
CA ASP A 18 -13.08 -13.33 -5.50
C ASP A 18 -14.15 -12.24 -5.66
N ALA A 19 -14.05 -11.13 -4.91
CA ALA A 19 -14.94 -9.97 -5.06
C ALA A 19 -14.87 -9.33 -6.46
N LEU A 20 -13.68 -9.19 -7.04
CA LEU A 20 -13.55 -8.70 -8.43
C LEU A 20 -14.25 -9.64 -9.41
N MET A 21 -14.08 -10.96 -9.25
CA MET A 21 -14.72 -11.94 -10.13
C MET A 21 -16.24 -11.89 -10.01
N GLU A 22 -16.78 -11.77 -8.79
CA GLU A 22 -18.23 -11.59 -8.57
C GLU A 22 -18.76 -10.33 -9.27
N GLU A 23 -18.06 -9.20 -9.17
CA GLU A 23 -18.44 -7.95 -9.85
C GLU A 23 -18.37 -8.08 -11.37
N MET A 24 -17.34 -8.74 -11.91
CA MET A 24 -17.20 -8.98 -13.35
C MET A 24 -18.30 -9.90 -13.90
N GLU A 25 -18.62 -10.99 -13.21
CA GLU A 25 -19.70 -11.91 -13.59
C GLU A 25 -21.07 -11.22 -13.52
N ALA A 26 -21.33 -10.45 -12.46
CA ALA A 26 -22.57 -9.69 -12.32
C ALA A 26 -22.72 -8.64 -13.43
N TRP A 27 -21.63 -7.93 -13.74
CA TRP A 27 -21.62 -6.96 -14.82
C TRP A 27 -21.85 -7.64 -16.18
N TYR A 28 -21.18 -8.75 -16.47
CA TYR A 28 -21.33 -9.42 -17.76
C TYR A 28 -22.73 -10.06 -17.92
N ALA A 29 -23.30 -10.60 -16.85
CA ALA A 29 -24.69 -11.08 -16.86
C ALA A 29 -25.70 -9.95 -17.17
N ALA A 30 -25.41 -8.72 -16.74
CA ALA A 30 -26.22 -7.54 -17.08
C ALA A 30 -25.95 -6.99 -18.49
N HIS A 31 -24.85 -7.39 -19.14
CA HIS A 31 -24.43 -6.94 -20.47
C HIS A 31 -24.11 -8.14 -21.37
N PRO A 32 -25.11 -8.99 -21.70
CA PRO A 32 -24.88 -10.23 -22.44
C PRO A 32 -24.34 -10.03 -23.87
N GLU A 33 -24.54 -8.84 -24.45
CA GLU A 33 -24.05 -8.45 -25.77
C GLU A 33 -22.72 -7.67 -25.71
N ALA A 34 -22.10 -7.57 -24.53
CA ALA A 34 -20.85 -6.83 -24.35
C ALA A 34 -19.77 -7.38 -25.29
N THR A 35 -19.16 -6.46 -26.03
CA THR A 35 -18.01 -6.75 -26.87
C THR A 35 -16.78 -7.04 -26.01
N PHE A 36 -15.77 -7.66 -26.62
CA PHE A 36 -14.48 -7.88 -25.96
C PHE A 36 -13.86 -6.57 -25.44
N GLY A 37 -13.98 -5.47 -26.19
CA GLY A 37 -13.43 -4.17 -25.77
C GLY A 37 -14.12 -3.59 -24.54
N GLU A 38 -15.44 -3.75 -24.42
CA GLU A 38 -16.20 -3.31 -23.24
C GLU A 38 -15.86 -4.18 -22.02
N LEU A 39 -15.68 -5.49 -22.21
CA LEU A 39 -15.17 -6.39 -21.17
C LEU A 39 -13.77 -5.99 -20.70
N GLU A 40 -12.85 -5.69 -21.63
CA GLU A 40 -11.50 -5.22 -21.28
C GLU A 40 -11.53 -3.87 -20.55
N GLU A 41 -12.42 -2.95 -20.94
CA GLU A 41 -12.56 -1.66 -20.28
C GLU A 41 -13.07 -1.80 -18.85
N LYS A 42 -14.16 -2.56 -18.64
CA LYS A 42 -14.68 -2.86 -17.29
C LYS A 42 -13.61 -3.59 -16.46
N LEU A 43 -12.99 -4.63 -17.00
CA LEU A 43 -11.92 -5.36 -16.32
C LEU A 43 -10.76 -4.44 -15.94
N ARG A 44 -10.38 -3.50 -16.81
CA ARG A 44 -9.31 -2.53 -16.50
C ARG A 44 -9.66 -1.65 -15.32
N GLN A 45 -10.91 -1.20 -15.22
CA GLN A 45 -11.38 -0.38 -14.09
C GLN A 45 -11.31 -1.19 -12.79
N GLU A 46 -11.88 -2.40 -12.77
CA GLU A 46 -11.86 -3.28 -11.60
C GLU A 46 -10.45 -3.70 -11.20
N ARG A 47 -9.60 -4.04 -12.19
CA ARG A 47 -8.20 -4.41 -11.97
C ARG A 47 -7.43 -3.29 -11.26
N ARG A 48 -7.67 -2.02 -11.60
CA ARG A 48 -6.99 -0.90 -10.93
C ARG A 48 -7.42 -0.78 -9.46
N ALA A 49 -8.70 -0.98 -9.15
CA ALA A 49 -9.16 -1.02 -7.76
C ALA A 49 -8.52 -2.20 -7.00
N LEU A 50 -8.54 -3.40 -7.59
CA LEU A 50 -7.94 -4.60 -7.00
C LEU A 50 -6.44 -4.43 -6.76
N MET A 51 -5.68 -3.97 -7.75
CA MET A 51 -4.21 -3.82 -7.60
C MET A 51 -3.86 -2.74 -6.59
N GLY A 52 -4.67 -1.69 -6.49
CA GLY A 52 -4.62 -0.72 -5.39
C GLY A 52 -4.69 -1.39 -4.01
N GLN A 53 -5.70 -2.23 -3.78
CA GLN A 53 -5.87 -2.99 -2.54
C GLN A 53 -4.73 -4.01 -2.30
N VAL A 54 -4.25 -4.67 -3.35
CA VAL A 54 -3.11 -5.61 -3.24
C VAL A 54 -1.86 -4.87 -2.74
N LEU A 55 -1.59 -3.66 -3.23
CA LEU A 55 -0.50 -2.83 -2.74
C LEU A 55 -0.69 -2.45 -1.26
N GLU A 56 -1.91 -2.08 -0.84
CA GLU A 56 -2.23 -1.83 0.57
C GLU A 56 -1.92 -3.04 1.45
N ILE A 57 -2.43 -4.22 1.09
CA ILE A 57 -2.20 -5.47 1.81
C ILE A 57 -0.71 -5.77 1.93
N LEU A 58 0.04 -5.60 0.84
CA LEU A 58 1.47 -5.90 0.80
C LEU A 58 2.32 -4.92 1.59
N ILE A 59 1.97 -3.63 1.58
CA ILE A 59 2.74 -2.55 2.21
C ILE A 59 2.35 -2.44 3.68
N ASN A 60 1.07 -2.31 4.00
CA ASN A 60 0.59 -2.15 5.37
C ASN A 60 0.85 -3.42 6.18
N GLY A 61 0.63 -4.60 5.60
CA GLY A 61 0.89 -5.87 6.28
C GLY A 61 2.37 -6.21 6.47
N ARG A 62 3.28 -5.49 5.79
CA ARG A 62 4.74 -5.57 6.02
C ARG A 62 5.26 -4.55 7.02
N GLN A 63 4.43 -3.62 7.52
CA GLN A 63 4.91 -2.61 8.44
C GLN A 63 5.56 -3.26 9.65
N HIS A 64 6.87 -3.09 9.72
CA HIS A 64 7.74 -3.56 10.77
C HIS A 64 7.53 -2.66 11.99
N ASP A 65 6.40 -2.85 12.67
CA ASP A 65 6.23 -2.34 14.01
C ASP A 65 6.93 -3.29 14.98
N SER A 66 8.22 -3.06 15.27
CA SER A 66 8.77 -3.23 16.64
C SER A 66 10.31 -3.31 16.78
N GLU A 67 11.10 -3.49 15.71
CA GLU A 67 12.55 -3.76 15.86
C GLU A 67 13.48 -2.78 15.14
N ALA A 68 12.95 -1.85 14.32
CA ALA A 68 13.78 -0.75 13.86
C ALA A 68 14.00 0.19 15.05
N GLU A 69 15.26 0.42 15.42
CA GLU A 69 15.67 1.45 16.37
C GLU A 69 14.89 2.75 16.10
N GLU A 70 14.48 3.45 17.16
CA GLU A 70 13.80 4.74 17.01
C GLU A 70 14.58 5.62 16.04
N PRO A 71 13.94 6.14 14.98
CA PRO A 71 14.66 6.88 13.96
C PRO A 71 15.34 8.10 14.61
N LEU A 72 16.58 8.35 14.19
CA LEU A 72 17.32 9.52 14.63
C LEU A 72 16.89 10.75 13.84
N CYS A 73 16.81 11.89 14.51
CA CYS A 73 16.51 13.16 13.88
C CYS A 73 17.63 13.54 12.88
N PRO A 74 17.32 13.87 11.61
CA PRO A 74 18.36 14.21 10.63
C PRO A 74 19.12 15.51 10.96
N SER A 75 18.60 16.33 11.87
CA SER A 75 19.23 17.61 12.26
C SER A 75 20.07 17.53 13.54
N CYS A 76 19.68 16.71 14.52
CA CYS A 76 20.36 16.64 15.82
C CYS A 76 20.81 15.24 16.22
N GLU A 77 20.54 14.24 15.38
CA GLU A 77 20.96 12.84 15.51
C GLU A 77 20.47 12.16 16.79
N ARG A 78 19.44 12.71 17.44
CA ARG A 78 18.82 12.14 18.65
C ARG A 78 17.56 11.35 18.32
N PRO A 79 17.16 10.38 19.17
CA PRO A 79 15.95 9.60 18.98
C PRO A 79 14.70 10.47 18.82
N MET A 80 13.86 10.15 17.84
CA MET A 80 12.60 10.83 17.60
C MET A 80 11.45 10.13 18.31
N ARG A 81 10.48 10.93 18.80
CA ARG A 81 9.30 10.41 19.48
C ARG A 81 8.24 9.98 18.47
N PHE A 82 7.73 8.76 18.62
CA PHE A 82 6.57 8.27 17.88
C PHE A 82 5.30 9.09 18.21
N GLU A 83 4.62 9.59 17.17
CA GLU A 83 3.36 10.34 17.28
C GLU A 83 2.12 9.50 17.01
N GLY A 84 2.24 8.44 16.23
CA GLY A 84 1.11 7.62 15.81
C GLY A 84 1.17 7.19 14.35
N TYR A 85 0.21 6.36 13.98
CA TYR A 85 -0.04 6.00 12.60
C TYR A 85 -0.97 7.00 11.94
N ARG A 86 -0.70 7.35 10.68
CA ARG A 86 -1.64 8.12 9.86
C ARG A 86 -1.86 7.43 8.53
N ARG A 87 -3.08 7.50 8.02
CA ARG A 87 -3.44 6.99 6.69
C ARG A 87 -3.21 8.07 5.65
N ARG A 88 -2.77 7.63 4.47
CA ARG A 88 -2.61 8.47 3.28
C ARG A 88 -3.01 7.68 2.06
N THR A 89 -3.90 8.26 1.28
CA THR A 89 -4.20 7.80 -0.07
C THR A 89 -3.04 8.13 -1.01
N VAL A 90 -2.55 7.14 -1.73
CA VAL A 90 -1.54 7.27 -2.79
C VAL A 90 -2.15 6.80 -4.10
N VAL A 91 -2.16 7.68 -5.09
CA VAL A 91 -2.59 7.33 -6.45
C VAL A 91 -1.35 6.98 -7.27
N GLY A 92 -1.21 5.69 -7.59
CA GLY A 92 -0.10 5.16 -8.37
C GLY A 92 -0.51 4.68 -9.76
N LEU A 93 0.44 4.05 -10.45
CA LEU A 93 0.21 3.44 -11.77
C LEU A 93 -0.90 2.38 -11.71
N GLU A 94 -0.87 1.57 -10.66
CA GLU A 94 -1.77 0.42 -10.51
C GLU A 94 -3.12 0.75 -9.87
N GLY A 95 -3.35 1.99 -9.43
CA GLY A 95 -4.58 2.38 -8.76
C GLY A 95 -4.33 3.18 -7.50
N GLU A 96 -5.40 3.37 -6.74
CA GLU A 96 -5.39 4.05 -5.45
C GLU A 96 -5.07 3.06 -4.32
N SER A 97 -4.21 3.47 -3.39
CA SER A 97 -3.89 2.68 -2.20
C SER A 97 -3.94 3.55 -0.94
N GLU A 98 -4.69 3.13 0.07
CA GLU A 98 -4.66 3.67 1.42
C GLU A 98 -3.50 3.07 2.23
N LEU A 99 -2.45 3.87 2.41
CA LEU A 99 -1.23 3.47 3.09
C LEU A 99 -1.22 4.03 4.51
N GLU A 100 -1.06 3.16 5.50
CA GLU A 100 -0.79 3.57 6.87
C GLU A 100 0.71 3.88 7.04
N ARG A 101 1.13 4.82 7.86
CA ARG A 101 2.56 5.08 8.13
C ARG A 101 2.78 5.53 9.56
N ALA A 102 3.89 5.10 10.16
CA ALA A 102 4.37 5.65 11.42
C ALA A 102 4.89 7.08 11.23
N TYR A 103 4.54 7.99 12.13
CA TYR A 103 5.06 9.35 12.15
C TYR A 103 5.83 9.60 13.45
N TYR A 104 6.92 10.33 13.33
CA TYR A 104 7.82 10.69 14.40
C TYR A 104 8.07 12.20 14.41
N ARG A 105 8.31 12.76 15.59
CA ARG A 105 8.70 14.16 15.78
C ARG A 105 9.87 14.28 16.74
N CYS A 106 10.81 15.17 16.42
CA CYS A 106 11.94 15.46 17.29
C CYS A 106 11.48 16.27 18.52
N PRO A 107 11.65 15.77 19.76
CA PRO A 107 11.24 16.48 20.98
C PRO A 107 12.29 17.50 21.46
N HIS A 108 13.46 17.60 20.82
CA HIS A 108 14.62 18.35 21.30
C HIS A 108 14.73 19.79 20.77
N GLY A 109 13.61 20.38 20.33
CA GLY A 109 13.56 21.78 19.85
C GLY A 109 13.81 21.98 18.36
N CYS A 110 14.21 20.94 17.60
CA CYS A 110 14.35 21.01 16.14
C CYS A 110 12.98 21.10 15.43
N GLY A 111 11.93 20.52 16.01
CA GLY A 111 10.59 20.50 15.42
C GLY A 111 10.40 19.56 14.22
N GLU A 112 11.49 18.97 13.70
CA GLU A 112 11.50 18.08 12.53
C GLU A 112 10.53 16.90 12.67
N GLY A 113 9.84 16.62 11.57
CA GLY A 113 8.96 15.46 11.41
C GLY A 113 9.60 14.42 10.50
N PHE A 114 9.49 13.16 10.86
CA PHE A 114 9.99 12.05 10.07
C PHE A 114 8.89 11.00 9.91
N PHE A 115 8.74 10.48 8.70
CA PHE A 115 8.02 9.25 8.44
C PHE A 115 9.01 8.36 7.69
N PRO A 116 9.25 7.12 8.14
CA PRO A 116 10.20 6.26 7.45
C PRO A 116 9.67 6.02 6.02
N PRO A 117 10.40 6.41 4.96
CA PRO A 117 10.31 5.61 3.75
C PRO A 117 10.71 4.19 4.17
N GLY A 118 10.23 3.15 3.49
CA GLY A 118 10.84 1.82 3.68
C GLY A 118 12.38 1.92 3.56
N PRO A 119 13.14 0.89 3.97
CA PRO A 119 14.58 0.88 3.73
C PRO A 119 14.83 1.32 2.28
N PRO A 120 15.81 2.22 2.04
CA PRO A 120 16.05 2.73 0.71
C PRO A 120 16.11 1.54 -0.22
N ALA A 121 15.28 1.55 -1.27
CA ALA A 121 15.43 0.56 -2.33
C ALA A 121 16.92 0.65 -2.73
N PRO A 122 17.67 -0.49 -2.75
CA PRO A 122 18.99 -0.45 -3.34
C PRO A 122 18.82 0.21 -4.70
N SER A 123 19.66 1.19 -5.03
CA SER A 123 19.55 1.97 -6.26
C SER A 123 19.67 1.02 -7.45
N ALA A 124 18.56 0.41 -7.86
CA ALA A 124 18.46 -0.35 -9.07
C ALA A 124 18.23 0.67 -10.19
N LEU A 125 19.26 1.48 -10.44
CA LEU A 125 19.55 1.94 -11.79
C LEU A 125 20.33 0.81 -12.47
N GLY A 126 19.66 -0.34 -12.61
CA GLY A 126 19.94 -1.27 -13.70
C GLY A 126 18.90 -0.97 -14.78
N PRO A 127 19.29 -0.93 -16.08
CA PRO A 127 18.32 -0.66 -17.13
C PRO A 127 17.21 -1.73 -17.09
N LEU A 128 15.97 -1.25 -17.14
CA LEU A 128 14.82 -2.08 -17.51
C LEU A 128 14.96 -2.33 -19.01
N GLU A 129 15.71 -3.37 -19.37
CA GLU A 129 15.58 -4.04 -20.66
C GLU A 129 14.73 -5.31 -20.50
#